data_AF-A0A442JGL5-F1
#
_entry.id   AF-A0A442JGL5-F1
#
_cell.length_a   1.000
_cell.length_b   1.000
_cell.length_c   1.000
_cell.angle_alpha   90.00
_cell.angle_beta   90.00
_cell.angle_gamma   90.00
#
_symmetry.space_group_name_H-M   'P 1'
#
loop_
_entity.id
_entity.type
_entity.pdbx_description
1 polymer ?
#
loop_
_entity_poly.entity_id
_entity_poly.type
_entity_poly.pdbx_seq_one_letter_code
_entity_poly.pdbx_strand_id
1 'polypeptide(L)'
;VDDRVQLDLGGRVLELQAWKAAHTDNDLTVFDSATRTLFAGDLVFIGSLPTLDGSLLGWLHQMDALAAVGAARVVPGHGPVPADWPQALTAQRRYFEILARDIRKAIADGTPLSDAVKTAGASERGNWQLFDDYNERNATAAFAELEWE
;
A
#
# COMPACT_ATOMS: atom_id res chain seq x y z
N VAL A 1 -9.18 16.09 -8.39
CA VAL A 1 -10.25 15.42 -7.63
C VAL A 1 -9.91 15.66 -6.19
N ASP A 2 -10.72 16.41 -5.45
CA ASP A 2 -10.34 16.84 -4.08
C ASP A 2 -10.71 15.79 -3.03
N ASP A 3 -11.77 15.00 -3.28
CA ASP A 3 -12.17 13.84 -2.47
C ASP A 3 -12.78 12.78 -3.40
N ARG A 4 -14.04 12.95 -3.82
CA ARG A 4 -14.73 12.01 -4.73
C ARG A 4 -15.40 12.74 -5.89
N VAL A 5 -15.32 12.17 -7.09
CA VAL A 5 -15.98 12.68 -8.31
C VAL A 5 -16.59 11.52 -9.10
N GLN A 6 -17.79 11.72 -9.65
CA GLN A 6 -18.35 10.83 -10.66
C GLN A 6 -18.06 11.37 -12.07
N LEU A 7 -17.55 10.51 -12.94
CA LEU A 7 -17.26 10.82 -14.34
C LEU A 7 -18.15 9.98 -15.25
N ASP A 8 -19.04 10.63 -16.00
CA ASP A 8 -19.88 9.97 -17.00
C ASP A 8 -19.16 9.93 -18.36
N LEU A 9 -18.87 8.72 -18.83
CA LEU A 9 -18.22 8.44 -20.12
C LEU A 9 -19.21 7.94 -21.18
N GLY A 10 -20.42 8.50 -21.21
CA GLY A 10 -21.47 8.16 -22.18
C GLY A 10 -22.39 7.04 -21.69
N GLY A 11 -22.95 7.20 -20.49
CA GLY A 11 -23.77 6.20 -19.79
C GLY A 11 -22.95 5.21 -18.95
N ARG A 12 -21.63 5.38 -18.92
CA ARG A 12 -20.72 4.61 -18.06
C ARG A 12 -20.17 5.54 -16.97
N VAL A 13 -20.82 5.53 -15.81
CA VAL A 13 -20.41 6.35 -14.66
C VAL A 13 -19.29 5.64 -13.89
N LEU A 14 -18.14 6.29 -13.81
CA LEU A 14 -17.00 5.87 -12.99
C LEU A 14 -16.93 6.72 -11.74
N GLU A 15 -16.61 6.11 -10.61
CA GLU A 15 -16.34 6.82 -9.36
C GLU A 15 -14.83 6.96 -9.16
N LEU A 16 -14.35 8.21 -9.10
CA LEU A 16 -12.97 8.55 -8.79
C LEU A 16 -12.91 8.93 -7.31
N GLN A 17 -11.96 8.35 -6.58
CA GLN A 17 -11.70 8.66 -5.17
C GLN A 17 -10.22 9.01 -5.01
N ALA A 18 -9.95 10.22 -4.53
CA ALA A 18 -8.62 10.65 -4.09
C ALA A 18 -8.37 10.13 -2.67
N TRP A 19 -7.13 9.72 -2.42
CA TRP A 19 -6.70 9.20 -1.13
C TRP A 19 -5.73 10.16 -0.46
N LYS A 20 -5.54 9.99 0.85
CA LYS A 20 -4.44 10.65 1.54
C LYS A 20 -3.12 10.02 1.10
N ALA A 21 -2.01 10.69 1.43
CA ALA A 21 -0.70 10.25 0.99
C ALA A 21 -0.43 8.81 1.45
N ALA A 22 -0.11 7.92 0.50
CA ALA A 22 0.25 6.54 0.78
C ALA A 22 1.35 6.08 -0.18
N HIS A 23 1.03 5.74 -1.42
CA HIS A 23 2.08 5.48 -2.43
C HIS A 23 2.71 6.78 -2.90
N THR A 24 1.89 7.79 -3.18
CA THR A 24 2.28 9.16 -3.53
C THR A 24 1.49 10.17 -2.71
N ASP A 25 1.70 11.47 -2.93
CA ASP A 25 0.88 12.56 -2.39
C ASP A 25 -0.42 12.78 -3.19
N ASN A 26 -0.65 12.06 -4.29
CA ASN A 26 -1.78 12.24 -5.21
C ASN A 26 -2.42 10.90 -5.65
N ASP A 27 -2.56 9.95 -4.73
CA ASP A 27 -3.15 8.66 -5.02
C ASP A 27 -4.64 8.75 -5.40
N LEU A 28 -5.02 8.07 -6.49
CA LEU A 28 -6.37 8.08 -7.04
C LEU A 28 -6.79 6.67 -7.45
N THR A 29 -8.00 6.27 -7.03
CA THR A 29 -8.62 5.03 -7.50
C THR A 29 -9.81 5.32 -8.39
N VAL A 30 -10.07 4.41 -9.34
CA VAL A 30 -11.26 4.43 -10.18
C VAL A 30 -12.09 3.19 -9.92
N PHE A 31 -13.35 3.36 -9.55
CA PHE A 31 -14.30 2.27 -9.37
C PHE A 31 -15.35 2.28 -10.47
N ASP A 32 -15.45 1.14 -11.16
CA ASP A 32 -16.44 0.87 -12.18
C ASP A 32 -17.53 -0.05 -11.61
N SER A 33 -18.63 0.56 -11.18
CA SER A 33 -19.74 -0.14 -10.51
C SER A 33 -20.41 -1.19 -11.41
N ALA A 34 -20.45 -0.96 -12.72
CA ALA A 34 -21.10 -1.87 -13.66
C ALA A 34 -20.33 -3.18 -13.88
N THR A 35 -19.00 -3.19 -13.70
CA THR A 35 -18.21 -4.44 -13.70
C THR A 35 -17.76 -4.88 -12.30
N ARG A 36 -18.03 -4.06 -11.28
CA ARG A 36 -17.47 -4.15 -9.93
C ARG A 36 -15.95 -4.26 -9.93
N THR A 37 -15.28 -3.44 -10.75
CA THR A 37 -13.82 -3.44 -10.89
C THR A 37 -13.23 -2.19 -10.27
N LEU A 38 -12.23 -2.38 -9.41
CA LEU A 38 -11.41 -1.30 -8.86
C LEU A 38 -10.11 -1.20 -9.65
N PHE A 39 -9.79 -0.04 -10.19
CA PHE A 39 -8.45 0.29 -10.65
C PHE A 39 -7.77 1.01 -9.49
N ALA A 40 -6.82 0.32 -8.85
CA ALA A 40 -6.25 0.79 -7.60
C ALA A 40 -4.98 1.63 -7.78
N GLY A 41 -4.35 1.55 -8.96
CA GLY A 41 -2.99 2.02 -9.13
C GLY A 41 -2.05 1.34 -8.13
N ASP A 42 -0.97 2.02 -7.80
CA ASP A 42 0.06 1.52 -6.90
C ASP A 42 -0.33 1.59 -5.41
N LEU A 43 -1.60 1.87 -5.08
CA LEU A 43 -2.12 1.56 -3.75
C LEU A 43 -2.20 0.05 -3.49
N VAL A 44 -2.17 -0.78 -4.54
CA VAL A 44 -2.19 -2.25 -4.45
C VAL A 44 -1.06 -2.85 -5.27
N PHE A 45 -0.15 -3.54 -4.58
CA PHE A 45 0.92 -4.38 -5.12
C PHE A 45 0.64 -5.84 -4.81
N ILE A 46 0.90 -6.71 -5.79
CA ILE A 46 0.76 -8.17 -5.64
C ILE A 46 2.03 -8.85 -6.14
N GLY A 47 2.68 -9.60 -5.25
CA GLY A 47 3.85 -10.44 -5.56
C GLY A 47 5.19 -9.71 -5.53
N SER A 48 5.31 -8.54 -6.18
CA SER A 48 6.48 -7.64 -6.02
C SER A 48 6.34 -6.79 -4.77
N LEU A 49 7.45 -6.59 -4.05
CA LEU A 49 7.44 -5.75 -2.85
C LEU A 49 7.00 -4.31 -3.22
N PRO A 50 6.08 -3.69 -2.46
CA PRO A 50 5.74 -2.27 -2.65
C PRO A 50 6.96 -1.37 -2.46
N THR A 51 7.05 -0.27 -3.20
CA THR A 51 8.02 0.80 -2.91
C THR A 51 7.40 1.82 -1.96
N LEU A 52 8.09 2.12 -0.86
CA LEU A 52 7.62 3.06 0.16
C LEU A 52 8.15 4.47 -0.12
N ASP A 53 7.52 5.15 -1.08
CA ASP A 53 7.88 6.51 -1.51
C ASP A 53 7.03 7.60 -0.86
N GLY A 54 5.79 7.26 -0.45
CA GLY A 54 4.90 8.15 0.29
C GLY A 54 4.96 7.91 1.80
N SER A 55 3.99 7.18 2.36
CA SER A 55 3.78 7.06 3.80
C SER A 55 3.29 5.66 4.20
N LEU A 56 4.00 5.03 5.13
CA LEU A 56 3.67 3.71 5.66
C LEU A 56 2.41 3.80 6.51
N LEU A 57 2.37 4.81 7.39
CA LEU A 57 1.20 5.10 8.22
C LEU A 57 0.00 5.50 7.36
N GLY A 58 0.23 6.27 6.30
CA GLY A 58 -0.76 6.67 5.32
C GLY A 58 -1.44 5.47 4.67
N TRP A 59 -0.66 4.49 4.19
CA TRP A 59 -1.21 3.20 3.77
C TRP A 59 -2.02 2.55 4.90
N LEU A 60 -1.40 2.26 6.04
CA LEU A 60 -2.03 1.51 7.13
C LEU A 60 -3.35 2.14 7.59
N HIS A 61 -3.44 3.47 7.66
CA HIS A 61 -4.66 4.19 8.04
C HIS A 61 -5.80 4.06 7.04
N GLN A 62 -5.50 3.89 5.74
CA GLN A 62 -6.53 3.91 4.70
C GLN A 62 -6.85 2.54 4.10
N MET A 63 -6.06 1.50 4.41
CA MET A 63 -6.29 0.16 3.85
C MET A 63 -7.67 -0.43 4.19
N ASP A 64 -8.26 -0.10 5.35
CA ASP A 64 -9.61 -0.56 5.71
C ASP A 64 -10.67 0.09 4.83
N ALA A 65 -10.57 1.41 4.64
CA ALA A 65 -11.47 2.16 3.75
C ALA A 65 -11.32 1.72 2.30
N LEU A 66 -10.08 1.44 1.85
CA LEU A 66 -9.83 0.88 0.52
C LEU A 66 -10.50 -0.48 0.38
N ALA A 67 -10.26 -1.41 1.30
CA ALA A 67 -10.87 -2.75 1.30
C ALA A 67 -12.42 -2.72 1.31
N ALA A 68 -13.02 -1.67 1.86
CA ALA A 68 -14.47 -1.50 1.91
C ALA A 68 -15.12 -1.08 0.58
N VAL A 69 -14.33 -0.74 -0.46
CA VAL A 69 -14.86 -0.45 -1.80
C VAL A 69 -15.59 -1.69 -2.33
N GLY A 70 -16.83 -1.51 -2.79
CA GLY A 70 -17.74 -2.58 -3.23
C GLY A 70 -17.35 -3.33 -4.51
N ALA A 71 -16.07 -3.38 -4.85
CA ALA A 71 -15.55 -4.16 -5.96
C ALA A 71 -15.60 -5.67 -5.68
N ALA A 72 -15.56 -6.45 -6.75
CA ALA A 72 -15.37 -7.89 -6.73
C ALA A 72 -13.95 -8.27 -7.19
N ARG A 73 -13.30 -7.38 -7.96
CA ARG A 73 -11.97 -7.56 -8.51
C ARG A 73 -11.20 -6.25 -8.57
N VAL A 74 -9.88 -6.35 -8.62
CA VAL A 74 -8.97 -5.22 -8.71
C VAL A 74 -8.00 -5.36 -9.87
N VAL A 75 -7.67 -4.24 -10.49
CA VAL A 75 -6.50 -4.02 -11.33
C VAL A 75 -5.46 -3.31 -10.45
N PRO A 76 -4.47 -4.03 -9.91
CA PRO A 76 -3.38 -3.42 -9.16
C PRO A 76 -2.46 -2.60 -10.09
N GLY A 77 -1.63 -1.74 -9.53
CA GLY A 77 -0.55 -1.09 -10.28
C GLY A 77 0.58 -2.07 -10.63
N HIS A 78 0.86 -3.03 -9.73
CA HIS A 78 1.77 -4.14 -9.99
C HIS A 78 1.18 -5.50 -9.59
N GLY A 79 1.27 -6.47 -10.50
CA GLY A 79 0.88 -7.85 -10.27
C GLY A 79 -0.10 -8.39 -11.32
N PRO A 80 -0.65 -9.61 -11.11
CA PRO A 80 -1.59 -10.22 -12.04
C PRO A 80 -2.92 -9.46 -12.09
N VAL A 81 -3.56 -9.48 -13.27
CA VAL A 81 -4.84 -8.81 -13.55
C VAL A 81 -5.84 -9.80 -14.14
N PRO A 82 -7.11 -9.81 -13.69
CA PRO A 82 -7.62 -9.21 -12.44
C PRO A 82 -7.26 -10.08 -11.22
N ALA A 83 -7.25 -9.46 -10.04
CA ALA A 83 -7.11 -10.17 -8.76
C ALA A 83 -8.38 -10.05 -7.90
N ASP A 84 -8.60 -11.01 -7.00
CA ASP A 84 -9.77 -11.03 -6.11
C ASP A 84 -9.73 -9.91 -5.07
N TRP A 85 -10.85 -9.22 -4.91
CA TRP A 85 -11.00 -8.12 -3.96
C TRP A 85 -11.89 -8.49 -2.77
N PRO A 86 -11.51 -8.15 -1.52
CA PRO A 86 -10.34 -7.38 -1.08
C PRO A 86 -9.09 -8.21 -0.76
N GLN A 87 -9.08 -9.50 -1.09
CA GLN A 87 -8.00 -10.44 -0.71
C GLN A 87 -6.63 -9.99 -1.24
N ALA A 88 -6.58 -9.29 -2.37
CA ALA A 88 -5.37 -8.69 -2.93
C ALA A 88 -4.57 -7.81 -1.95
N LEU A 89 -5.21 -7.20 -0.94
CA LEU A 89 -4.53 -6.36 0.05
C LEU A 89 -3.84 -7.16 1.18
N THR A 90 -4.16 -8.45 1.34
CA THR A 90 -3.81 -9.23 2.54
C THR A 90 -2.31 -9.32 2.75
N ALA A 91 -1.56 -9.68 1.70
CA ALA A 91 -0.11 -9.81 1.79
C ALA A 91 0.55 -8.46 2.06
N GLN A 92 0.16 -7.42 1.31
CA GLN A 92 0.69 -6.07 1.46
C GLN A 92 0.46 -5.51 2.87
N ARG A 93 -0.75 -5.68 3.41
CA ARG A 93 -1.08 -5.24 4.78
C ARG A 93 -0.15 -5.88 5.78
N ARG A 94 -0.01 -7.20 5.70
CA ARG A 94 0.86 -7.99 6.58
C ARG A 94 2.32 -7.51 6.51
N TYR A 95 2.82 -7.21 5.31
CA TYR A 95 4.16 -6.65 5.13
C TYR A 95 4.32 -5.30 5.85
N PHE A 96 3.42 -4.36 5.61
CA PHE A 96 3.45 -3.04 6.24
C PHE A 96 3.30 -3.08 7.76
N GLU A 97 2.42 -3.94 8.28
CA GLU A 97 2.25 -4.13 9.72
C GLU A 97 3.52 -4.72 10.37
N ILE A 98 4.15 -5.69 9.73
CA ILE A 98 5.41 -6.29 10.19
C ILE A 98 6.54 -5.25 10.16
N LEU A 99 6.67 -4.51 9.06
CA LEU A 99 7.68 -3.46 8.94
C LEU A 99 7.51 -2.40 10.02
N ALA A 100 6.29 -1.88 10.21
CA ALA A 100 5.99 -0.88 11.23
C ALA A 100 6.30 -1.41 12.64
N ARG A 101 5.90 -2.66 12.94
CA ARG A 101 6.19 -3.29 14.24
C ARG A 101 7.69 -3.39 14.50
N ASP A 102 8.45 -3.91 13.54
CA ASP A 102 9.88 -4.15 13.70
C ASP A 102 10.65 -2.82 13.87
N ILE A 103 10.27 -1.79 13.10
CA ILE A 103 10.87 -0.46 13.21
C ILE A 103 10.53 0.21 14.54
N ARG A 104 9.25 0.20 14.97
CA ARG A 104 8.85 0.73 16.29
C ARG A 104 9.62 0.04 17.43
N LYS A 105 9.81 -1.28 17.33
CA LYS A 105 10.61 -2.03 18.30
C LYS A 105 12.07 -1.56 18.31
N ALA A 106 12.69 -1.41 17.14
CA ALA A 106 14.07 -0.94 17.02
C ALA A 106 14.24 0.47 17.62
N ILE A 107 13.31 1.38 17.36
CA ILE A 107 13.29 2.73 17.94
C ILE A 107 13.19 2.67 19.47
N ALA A 108 12.24 1.89 20.01
CA ALA A 108 12.06 1.73 21.45
C ALA A 108 13.30 1.13 22.15
N ASP A 109 14.01 0.23 21.47
CA ASP A 109 15.25 -0.38 21.96
C ASP A 109 16.49 0.53 21.77
N GLY A 110 16.34 1.72 21.18
CA GLY A 110 17.44 2.65 20.90
C GLY A 110 18.41 2.15 19.82
N THR A 111 17.95 1.25 18.94
CA THR A 111 18.76 0.67 17.87
C THR A 111 19.06 1.73 16.81
N PRO A 112 20.32 1.94 16.41
CA PRO A 112 20.64 2.88 15.34
C PRO A 112 19.95 2.52 14.02
N LEU A 113 19.51 3.53 13.26
CA LEU A 113 18.88 3.38 11.95
C LEU A 113 19.66 2.39 11.05
N SER A 114 20.98 2.54 10.96
CA SER A 114 21.86 1.71 10.12
C SER A 114 21.82 0.22 10.41
N ASP A 115 21.36 -0.18 11.60
CA ASP A 115 21.24 -1.58 12.01
C ASP A 115 19.78 -2.05 11.98
N ALA A 116 18.84 -1.17 12.34
CA ALA A 116 17.41 -1.45 12.26
C ALA A 116 16.98 -1.84 10.83
N VAL A 117 17.42 -1.07 9.83
CA VAL A 117 16.98 -1.26 8.43
C VAL A 117 17.44 -2.57 7.80
N LYS A 118 18.51 -3.18 8.33
CA LYS A 118 19.05 -4.46 7.83
C LYS A 118 18.18 -5.66 8.22
N THR A 119 17.38 -5.53 9.28
CA THR A 119 16.65 -6.66 9.88
C THR A 119 15.14 -6.47 9.90
N ALA A 120 14.65 -5.23 9.86
CA ALA A 120 13.22 -4.94 9.85
C ALA A 120 12.53 -5.58 8.62
N GLY A 121 11.41 -6.26 8.86
CA GLY A 121 10.66 -6.94 7.79
C GLY A 121 11.32 -8.23 7.28
N ALA A 122 12.44 -8.69 7.84
CA ALA A 122 13.16 -9.85 7.32
C ALA A 122 12.32 -11.15 7.27
N SER A 123 11.30 -11.30 8.12
CA SER A 123 10.36 -12.43 8.06
C SER A 123 9.56 -12.47 6.76
N GLU A 124 9.52 -11.37 6.01
CA GLU A 124 8.78 -11.22 4.76
C GLU A 124 9.60 -11.56 3.52
N ARG A 125 10.91 -11.78 3.66
CA ARG A 125 11.82 -12.02 2.53
C ARG A 125 11.35 -13.11 1.56
N GLY A 126 10.82 -14.20 2.08
CA GLY A 126 10.35 -15.33 1.26
C GLY A 126 9.00 -15.11 0.56
N ASN A 127 8.28 -14.03 0.90
CA ASN A 127 6.92 -13.78 0.40
C ASN A 127 6.87 -12.78 -0.75
N TRP A 128 7.98 -12.10 -1.06
CA TRP A 128 8.01 -10.98 -1.99
C TRP A 128 9.16 -11.08 -2.99
N GLN A 129 8.85 -10.82 -4.25
CA GLN A 129 9.87 -10.56 -5.26
C GLN A 129 10.51 -9.20 -5.00
N LEU A 130 11.79 -9.06 -5.36
CA LEU A 130 12.57 -7.83 -5.22
C LEU A 130 12.71 -7.36 -3.75
N PHE A 131 12.50 -8.27 -2.78
CA PHE A 131 12.63 -7.92 -1.37
C PHE A 131 14.01 -7.34 -1.04
N ASP A 132 15.06 -8.00 -1.54
CA ASP A 132 16.45 -7.62 -1.26
C ASP A 132 16.83 -6.27 -1.90
N ASP A 133 16.13 -5.86 -2.95
CA ASP A 133 16.36 -4.59 -3.65
C ASP A 133 15.66 -3.42 -2.96
N TYR A 134 14.48 -3.65 -2.36
CA TYR A 134 13.61 -2.57 -1.87
C TYR A 134 13.40 -2.53 -0.36
N ASN A 135 13.53 -3.65 0.36
CA ASN A 135 13.12 -3.66 1.78
C ASN A 135 13.98 -2.75 2.66
N GLU A 136 15.29 -2.67 2.44
CA GLU A 136 16.16 -1.79 3.23
C GLU A 136 15.80 -0.31 3.00
N ARG A 137 15.47 0.06 1.75
CA ARG A 137 14.95 1.39 1.42
C ARG A 137 13.62 1.65 2.12
N ASN A 138 12.69 0.70 2.07
CA ASN A 138 11.41 0.82 2.75
C ASN A 138 11.59 0.95 4.27
N ALA A 139 12.45 0.15 4.87
CA ALA A 139 12.77 0.23 6.29
C ALA A 139 13.36 1.60 6.67
N THR A 140 14.19 2.18 5.79
CA THR A 140 14.74 3.53 5.98
C THR A 140 13.63 4.59 5.97
N ALA A 141 12.74 4.55 4.99
CA ALA A 141 11.61 5.48 4.91
C ALA A 141 10.65 5.32 6.12
N ALA A 142 10.34 4.08 6.48
CA ALA A 142 9.50 3.76 7.63
C ALA A 142 10.10 4.26 8.95
N PHE A 143 11.42 4.12 9.14
CA PHE A 143 12.09 4.63 10.35
C PHE A 143 12.02 6.15 10.43
N ALA A 144 12.31 6.85 9.33
CA ALA A 144 12.23 8.31 9.27
C ALA A 144 10.81 8.83 9.56
N GLU A 145 9.77 8.08 9.19
CA GLU A 145 8.39 8.43 9.52
C GLU A 145 8.05 8.12 10.99
N LEU A 146 8.43 6.94 11.48
CA LEU A 146 8.03 6.44 12.80
C LEU A 146 8.87 6.99 13.97
N GLU A 147 10.05 7.54 13.73
CA GLU A 147 10.87 8.13 14.80
C GLU A 147 10.24 9.40 15.42
N TRP A 148 9.25 9.98 14.75
CA TRP A 148 8.51 11.17 15.17
C TRP A 148 7.06 10.88 15.60
N GLU A 149 6.68 9.60 15.67
CA GLU A 149 5.38 9.14 16.19
C GLU A 149 5.30 9.30 17.72
#